data_AF-A0A437KG29-F1
#
_entry.id   AF-A0A437KG29-F1
#
_cell.length_a   1.000
_cell.length_b   1.000
_cell.length_c   1.000
_cell.angle_alpha   90.00
_cell.angle_beta   90.00
_cell.angle_gamma   90.00
#
_symmetry.space_group_name_H-M   'P 1'
#
loop_
_entity.id
_entity.type
_entity.pdbx_description
1 polymer ?
#
loop_
_entity_poly.entity_id
_entity_poly.type
_entity_poly.pdbx_seq_one_letter_code
_entity_poly.pdbx_strand_id
1 'polypeptide(L)' 'MKQLINSSKKNKLENEKKAVLRLEMDYELATLFDAINENNEMQKKASKQKLEKIRQELLRLKAL' A
#
# COMPACT_ATOMS: atom_id res chain seq x y z
N MET A 1 27.62 -11.19 -17.98
CA MET A 1 27.58 -10.12 -16.95
C MET A 1 26.47 -9.06 -17.13
N LYS A 2 25.76 -8.98 -18.28
CA LYS A 2 24.70 -7.96 -18.52
C LYS A 2 23.33 -8.29 -17.89
N GLN A 3 23.01 -9.57 -17.68
CA GLN A 3 21.71 -10.00 -17.11
C GLN A 3 21.59 -9.76 -15.60
N LEU A 4 22.69 -9.86 -14.84
CA LEU A 4 22.69 -9.70 -13.37
C LEU A 4 22.43 -8.25 -12.92
N ILE A 5 22.75 -7.27 -13.76
CA ILE A 5 22.55 -5.84 -13.46
C ILE A 5 21.07 -5.44 -13.63
N ASN A 6 20.35 -6.12 -14.51
CA ASN A 6 18.93 -5.82 -14.77
C ASN A 6 18.02 -6.38 -13.68
N SER A 7 18.37 -7.53 -13.09
CA SER A 7 17.62 -8.12 -11.98
C SER A 7 17.75 -7.30 -10.69
N SER A 8 18.93 -6.76 -10.38
CA SER A 8 19.13 -5.92 -9.18
C SER A 8 18.35 -4.60 -9.24
N LYS A 9 18.30 -3.94 -10.40
CA LYS A 9 17.48 -2.73 -10.61
C LYS A 9 15.98 -3.01 -10.46
N LYS A 10 15.50 -4.14 -11.00
CA LYS A 10 14.10 -4.56 -10.88
C LYS A 10 13.71 -4.81 -9.41
N ASN A 11 14.57 -5.49 -8.66
CA ASN A 11 14.36 -5.73 -7.23
C ASN A 11 14.32 -4.43 -6.42
N LYS A 12 15.18 -3.45 -6.74
CA LYS A 12 15.17 -2.15 -6.08
C LYS A 12 13.85 -1.41 -6.30
N LEU A 13 13.37 -1.36 -7.55
CA LEU A 13 12.11 -0.71 -7.90
C LEU A 13 10.91 -1.40 -7.23
N GLU A 14 10.90 -2.73 -7.17
CA GLU A 14 9.85 -3.47 -6.45
C GLU A 14 9.87 -3.16 -4.95
N ASN A 15 11.05 -3.05 -4.34
CA ASN A 15 11.18 -2.69 -2.92
C ASN A 15 10.71 -1.25 -2.64
N GLU A 16 11.06 -0.29 -3.50
CA GLU A 16 10.60 1.10 -3.39
C GLU A 16 9.06 1.17 -3.50
N LYS A 17 8.46 0.46 -4.46
CA LYS A 17 7.00 0.36 -4.58
C LYS A 17 6.34 -0.25 -3.35
N LYS A 18 6.93 -1.31 -2.78
CA LYS A 18 6.43 -1.91 -1.53
C LYS A 18 6.47 -0.93 -0.37
N ALA A 19 7.55 -0.15 -0.26
CA ALA A 19 7.69 0.86 0.79
C ALA A 19 6.63 1.96 0.66
N VAL A 20 6.41 2.46 -0.56
CA VAL A 20 5.36 3.47 -0.82
C VAL A 20 3.97 2.94 -0.49
N LEU A 21 3.63 1.72 -0.95
CA LEU A 21 2.33 1.13 -0.65
C LEU A 21 2.10 0.90 0.85
N ARG A 22 3.15 0.58 1.61
CA ARG A 22 3.06 0.48 3.08
C ARG A 22 2.80 1.84 3.72
N LEU A 23 3.50 2.89 3.27
CA LEU A 23 3.26 4.26 3.74
C LEU A 23 1.83 4.72 3.42
N GLU A 24 1.32 4.44 2.21
CA GLU A 24 -0.06 4.74 1.84
C GLU A 24 -1.07 3.97 2.68
N MET A 25 -0.79 2.69 2.98
CA MET A 25 -1.60 1.88 3.87
C MET A 25 -1.66 2.47 5.28
N ASP A 26 -0.51 2.82 5.86
CA ASP A 26 -0.42 3.40 7.20
C ASP A 26 -1.18 4.73 7.28
N TYR A 27 -1.05 5.58 6.26
CA TYR A 27 -1.80 6.83 6.15
C TYR A 27 -3.32 6.61 6.08
N GLU A 28 -3.77 5.66 5.26
CA GLU A 28 -5.20 5.40 5.11
C GLU A 28 -5.79 4.69 6.35
N LEU A 29 -4.99 3.91 7.08
CA LEU A 29 -5.37 3.36 8.38
C LEU A 29 -5.55 4.47 9.44
N ALA A 30 -4.65 5.45 9.48
CA ALA A 30 -4.83 6.63 10.35
C ALA A 30 -6.10 7.40 9.99
N THR A 31 -6.33 7.62 8.70
CA THR A 31 -7.57 8.25 8.20
C THR A 31 -8.83 7.47 8.61
N LEU A 32 -8.78 6.14 8.53
CA LEU A 32 -9.89 5.28 8.96
C LEU A 32 -10.11 5.37 10.48
N PHE A 33 -9.04 5.42 11.27
CA PHE A 33 -9.12 5.58 12.73
C PHE A 33 -9.84 6.87 13.10
N ASP A 34 -9.47 7.99 12.49
CA ASP A 34 -10.13 9.28 12.72
C ASP A 34 -11.62 9.23 12.30
N ALA A 35 -11.91 8.66 11.12
CA ALA A 35 -13.28 8.50 10.65
C ALA A 35 -14.14 7.62 11.59
N ILE A 36 -13.54 6.62 12.23
CA ILE A 36 -14.19 5.80 13.27
C ILE A 36 -14.52 6.66 14.48
N ASN A 37 -13.56 7.45 14.99
CA ASN A 37 -13.74 8.31 16.15
C ASN A 37 -14.82 9.39 15.91
N GLU A 38 -14.88 9.94 14.70
CA GLU A 38 -15.86 10.95 14.31
C GLU A 38 -17.23 10.38 13.89
N ASN A 39 -17.39 9.05 13.87
CA ASN A 39 -18.56 8.37 13.32
C ASN A 39 -18.92 8.76 11.87
N ASN A 40 -17.91 9.13 11.08
CA ASN A 40 -18.09 9.51 9.69
C ASN A 40 -18.21 8.27 8.77
N GLU A 41 -19.43 7.74 8.62
CA GLU A 41 -19.68 6.52 7.83
C GLU A 41 -19.25 6.61 6.35
N MET A 42 -19.36 7.80 5.75
CA MET A 42 -18.93 8.01 4.36
C MET A 42 -17.42 7.84 4.25
N GLN A 43 -16.66 8.47 5.15
CA GLN A 43 -15.20 8.38 5.18
C GLN A 43 -14.75 6.96 5.54
N LYS A 44 -15.39 6.30 6.52
CA LYS A 44 -15.10 4.90 6.87
C LYS A 44 -15.20 3.99 5.64
N LYS A 45 -16.27 4.15 4.84
CA LYS A 45 -16.48 3.35 3.62
C LYS A 45 -15.41 3.66 2.57
N ALA A 46 -15.12 4.93 2.33
CA ALA A 46 -14.10 5.34 1.36
C ALA A 46 -12.70 4.82 1.74
N SER A 47 -12.32 4.93 3.02
CA SER A 47 -11.03 4.45 3.51
C SER A 47 -10.89 2.94 3.40
N LYS A 48 -11.93 2.18 3.76
CA LYS A 48 -11.93 0.72 3.58
C LYS A 48 -11.78 0.30 2.11
N GLN A 49 -12.42 1.02 1.18
CA GLN A 49 -12.29 0.74 -0.26
C GLN A 49 -10.87 1.01 -0.78
N LYS A 50 -10.21 2.06 -0.29
CA LYS A 50 -8.81 2.34 -0.66
C LYS A 50 -7.84 1.33 -0.05
N LEU A 51 -8.03 0.97 1.22
CA LEU A 51 -7.24 -0.07 1.90
C LEU A 51 -7.32 -1.42 1.16
N GLU A 52 -8.50 -1.78 0.65
CA GLU A 52 -8.64 -3.01 -0.14
C GLU A 52 -7.85 -2.94 -1.46
N LYS A 53 -7.82 -1.79 -2.14
CA LYS A 53 -6.97 -1.62 -3.34
C LYS A 53 -5.49 -1.76 -3.00
N ILE A 54 -5.02 -1.10 -1.94
CA ILE A 54 -3.63 -1.19 -1.48
C ILE A 54 -3.26 -2.63 -1.11
N ARG A 55 -4.15 -3.34 -0.40
CA ARG A 55 -3.98 -4.76 -0.07
C ARG A 55 -3.83 -5.62 -1.32
N GLN A 56 -4.67 -5.43 -2.34
CA GLN A 56 -4.59 -6.18 -3.60
C GLN A 56 -3.26 -5.94 -4.31
N GLU A 57 -2.74 -4.71 -4.30
CA GLU A 57 -1.43 -4.40 -4.88
C GLU A 57 -0.29 -5.04 -4.09
N LEU A 58 -0.32 -4.99 -2.75
CA LEU A 58 0.66 -5.65 -1.90
C LEU A 58 0.68 -7.17 -2.09
N LEU A 59 -0.48 -7.81 -2.25
CA LEU A 59 -0.58 -9.24 -2.56
C LEU A 59 0.04 -9.58 -3.93
N ARG A 60 -0.22 -8.76 -4.96
CA ARG A 60 0.41 -8.93 -6.29
C ARG A 60 1.93 -8.85 -6.22
N LEU A 61 2.46 -8.00 -5.35
CA LEU A 61 3.89 -7.84 -5.12
C LEU A 61 4.49 -8.89 -4.16
N LYS A 62 3.69 -9.84 -3.65
CA LYS A 62 4.09 -10.79 -2.60
C LYS A 62 4.74 -10.07 -1.41
N ALA A 63 4.08 -9.00 -0.95
CA ALA A 63 4.57 -8.08 0.08
C ALA A 63 3.72 -8.09 1.36
N LEU A 64 2.64 -8.88 1.33
CA LEU A 64 1.82 -9.32 2.47
C LEU A 64 2.16 -10.78 2.76
#